data_AF-A0A9C9GBQ8-F1
#
_entry.id   AF-A0A9C9GBQ8-F1
#
_cell.length_a   1.000
_cell.length_b   1.000
_cell.length_c   1.000
_cell.angle_alpha   90.00
_cell.angle_beta   90.00
_cell.angle_gamma   90.00
#
_symmetry.space_group_name_H-M   'P 1'
#
loop_
_entity.id
_entity.type
_entity.pdbx_description
1 polymer ?
#
loop_
_entity_poly.entity_id
_entity_poly.type
_entity_poly.pdbx_seq_one_letter_code
_entity_poly.pdbx_strand_id
1 'polypeptide(L)' 'MSALGRHILAEFYGCPSEILSDLEQIKQQMLSAALEAGAEVRETVFHQFSP' A
#
# COMPACT_ATOMS: atom_id res chain seq x y z
N MET A 1 -24.47 5.39 -16.48
CA MET A 1 -23.46 4.32 -16.55
C MET A 1 -22.61 4.44 -15.29
N SER A 2 -22.53 3.42 -14.43
CA SER A 2 -21.64 3.46 -13.26
C SER A 2 -20.25 2.94 -13.63
N ALA A 3 -19.21 3.47 -13.00
CA ALA A 3 -17.86 2.95 -13.18
C ALA A 3 -17.78 1.50 -12.68
N LEU A 4 -16.96 0.68 -13.35
CA LEU A 4 -16.69 -0.71 -12.93
C LEU A 4 -15.81 -0.80 -11.67
N GLY A 5 -15.15 0.29 -11.31
CA GLY A 5 -14.25 0.34 -10.15
C GLY A 5 -13.99 1.77 -9.70
N ARG A 6 -13.26 1.88 -8.58
CA ARG A 6 -12.84 3.13 -7.98
C ARG A 6 -11.32 3.16 -7.88
N HIS A 7 -10.70 4.19 -8.45
CA HIS A 7 -9.27 4.43 -8.36
C HIS A 7 -9.03 5.72 -7.56
N ILE A 8 -8.19 5.64 -6.53
CA ILE A 8 -7.85 6.76 -5.66
C ILE A 8 -6.36 7.02 -5.81
N LEU A 9 -5.99 8.27 -6.11
CA LEU A 9 -4.62 8.76 -6.08
C LEU A 9 -4.48 9.70 -4.87
N ALA A 10 -3.45 9.49 -4.06
CA ALA A 10 -3.21 10.28 -2.87
C ALA A 10 -1.70 10.57 -2.71
N GLU A 11 -1.39 11.76 -2.21
CA GLU A 11 -0.03 12.19 -1.89
C GLU A 11 0.09 12.33 -0.38
N PHE A 12 1.05 11.62 0.21
CA PHE A 12 1.27 11.57 1.65
C PHE A 12 2.51 12.38 2.00
N TYR A 13 2.35 13.42 2.81
CA TYR A 13 3.42 14.33 3.22
C TYR A 13 3.73 14.21 4.70
N GLY A 14 4.99 14.45 5.08
CA GLY A 14 5.42 14.41 6.48
C GLY A 14 5.43 13.00 7.09
N CYS A 15 5.45 11.96 6.25
CA CYS A 15 5.57 10.59 6.72
C CYS A 15 6.95 10.34 7.36
N PRO A 16 7.01 9.58 8.46
CA PRO A 16 8.30 9.19 9.05
C PRO A 16 9.14 8.36 8.08
N SER A 17 10.37 8.79 7.82
CA SER A 17 11.30 8.15 6.87
C SER A 17 11.63 6.71 7.24
N GLU A 18 11.68 6.42 8.54
CA GLU A 18 11.93 5.12 9.11
C GLU A 18 10.82 4.12 8.76
N ILE A 19 9.56 4.58 8.72
CA ILE A 19 8.42 3.76 8.30
C ILE A 19 8.48 3.53 6.79
N LEU A 20 8.74 4.58 6.02
CA LEU A 20 8.81 4.48 4.56
C LEU A 20 9.95 3.59 4.06
N SER A 21 11.01 3.44 4.86
CA SER A 21 12.19 2.64 4.52
C SER A 21 12.17 1.23 5.11
N ASP A 22 11.16 0.89 5.92
CA ASP A 22 10.98 -0.45 6.49
C ASP A 22 10.07 -1.30 5.57
N LEU A 23 10.69 -2.21 4.83
CA LEU A 23 10.00 -3.07 3.87
C LEU A 23 8.93 -3.95 4.51
N GLU A 24 9.19 -4.52 5.68
CA GLU A 24 8.25 -5.42 6.34
C GLU A 24 7.07 -4.64 6.91
N GLN A 25 7.32 -3.45 7.48
CA GLN A 25 6.25 -2.58 7.95
C GLN A 25 5.37 -2.11 6.79
N ILE A 26 5.94 -1.66 5.67
CA ILE A 26 5.17 -1.27 4.49
C ILE A 26 4.33 -2.44 3.95
N LYS A 27 4.92 -3.63 3.86
CA LYS A 27 4.22 -4.83 3.40
C LYS A 27 3.02 -5.15 4.29
N GLN A 28 3.20 -5.14 5.60
CA GLN A 28 2.12 -5.38 6.56
C GLN A 28 1.00 -4.35 6.43
N GLN A 29 1.34 -3.06 6.35
CA GLN A 29 0.35 -1.98 6.23
C GLN A 29 -0.46 -2.08 4.93
N MET A 30 0.20 -2.36 3.80
CA MET A 30 -0.47 -2.51 2.50
C MET A 30 -1.40 -3.73 2.46
N LEU A 31 -0.98 -4.85 3.06
CA LEU A 31 -1.81 -6.04 3.19
C LEU A 31 -3.04 -5.78 4.08
N SER A 32 -2.85 -5.17 5.25
CA SER A 32 -3.94 -4.79 6.14
C SER A 32 -4.92 -3.85 5.45
N ALA A 33 -4.44 -2.83 4.74
CA ALA A 33 -5.29 -1.89 4.00
C ALA A 33 -6.12 -2.58 2.91
N ALA A 34 -5.55 -3.55 2.18
CA ALA A 34 -6.29 -4.32 1.19
C ALA A 34 -7.42 -5.16 1.83
N LEU A 35 -7.13 -5.81 2.97
CA LEU A 35 -8.11 -6.59 3.72
C LEU A 35 -9.21 -5.71 4.33
N GLU A 36 -8.85 -4.56 4.90
CA GLU A 36 -9.80 -3.57 5.44
C GLU A 36 -10.70 -2.97 4.35
N ALA A 37 -10.18 -2.82 3.13
CA ALA A 37 -10.96 -2.41 1.97
C ALA A 37 -11.89 -3.51 1.43
N GLY A 38 -11.84 -4.74 1.99
CA GLY A 38 -12.63 -5.89 1.57
C GLY A 38 -12.11 -6.56 0.29
N ALA A 39 -10.84 -6.34 -0.08
CA ALA A 39 -10.23 -6.95 -1.25
C ALA A 39 -9.64 -8.34 -0.94
N GLU A 40 -9.60 -9.20 -1.96
CA GLU A 40 -8.89 -10.48 -1.90
C GLU A 40 -7.46 -10.29 -2.45
N VAL A 41 -6.45 -10.57 -1.62
CA VAL A 41 -5.04 -10.50 -2.04
C VAL A 41 -4.66 -11.79 -2.78
N ARG A 42 -4.28 -11.66 -4.06
CA ARG A 42 -3.85 -12.81 -4.89
C ARG A 42 -2.35 -13.09 -4.81
N GLU A 43 -1.55 -12.04 -4.88
CA GLU A 43 -0.08 -12.11 -4.84
C GLU A 43 0.45 -10.79 -4.28
N THR A 44 1.65 -10.82 -3.70
CA THR A 44 2.35 -9.62 -3.26
C THR A 44 3.79 -9.62 -3.71
N VAL A 45 4.25 -8.50 -4.26
CA VAL A 45 5.65 -8.26 -4.58
C VAL A 45 6.02 -6.88 -4.05
N PHE A 46 7.08 -6.84 -3.24
CA PHE A 46 7.62 -5.60 -2.69
C PHE A 46 9.11 -5.55 -2.99
N HIS A 47 9.62 -4.35 -3.29
CA HIS A 47 11.03 -4.11 -3.57
C HIS A 47 11.52 -2.97 -2.71
N GLN A 48 12.59 -3.21 -1.98
CA GLN A 48 13.31 -2.16 -1.26
C GLN A 48 14.46 -1.67 -2.15
N PHE A 49 14.44 -0.39 -2.46
CA PHE A 49 15.57 0.26 -3.11
C PHE A 49 16.64 0.57 -2.06
N SER A 50 17.89 0.34 -2.41
CA SER A 50 19.01 0.91 -1.67
C SER A 50 19.16 2.38 -2.04
N PRO A 51 19.66 3.24 -1.13
CA PRO A 51 20.59 4.27 -1.58
C PRO A 51 21.83 3.64 -2.23
#